data_AF-I4H630-F1
#
_entry.id   AF-I4H630-F1
#
_cell.length_a   1.000
_cell.length_b   1.000
_cell.length_c   1.000
_cell.angle_alpha   90.00
_cell.angle_beta   90.00
_cell.angle_gamma   90.00
#
_symmetry.space_group_name_H-M   'P 1'
#
loop_
_entity.id
_entity.type
_entity.pdbx_description
1 polymer ?
#
loop_
_entity_poly.entity_id
_entity_poly.type
_entity_poly.pdbx_seq_one_letter_code
_entity_poly.pdbx_strand_id
1 'polypeptide(L)'
;MKPSLWAITLSQASEERLEDRVALIADYLGKTYKDSQWQILELDATGKWGGKLTLQLNDEEKLYLPYPDFFAILTEDGQVIDLEAAILVNDQPQFKIIIQDGSSVDVLGKGNLLPSEVLGSYKTSDPKLFLWN
;
A
#
# COMPACT_ATOMS: atom_id res chain seq x y z
N MET A 1 14.65 -20.50 -8.54
CA MET A 1 15.26 -19.33 -7.85
C MET A 1 14.25 -18.80 -6.86
N LYS A 2 14.66 -18.46 -5.63
CA LYS A 2 13.78 -17.71 -4.72
C LYS A 2 13.55 -16.32 -5.33
N PRO A 3 12.31 -15.79 -5.33
CA PRO A 3 12.08 -14.42 -5.77
C PRO A 3 12.90 -13.46 -4.91
N SER A 4 13.51 -12.45 -5.53
CA SER A 4 14.20 -11.37 -4.82
C SER A 4 13.20 -10.59 -4.00
N LEU A 5 13.43 -10.50 -2.69
CA LEU A 5 12.64 -9.65 -1.80
C LEU A 5 13.27 -8.26 -1.78
N TRP A 6 12.43 -7.24 -1.83
CA TRP A 6 12.87 -5.86 -1.71
C TRP A 6 11.92 -5.07 -0.82
N ALA A 7 12.48 -4.04 -0.18
CA ALA A 7 11.76 -3.05 0.59
C ALA A 7 12.39 -1.68 0.29
N ILE A 8 11.54 -0.66 0.18
CA ILE A 8 11.96 0.71 -0.06
C ILE A 8 11.11 1.65 0.80
N THR A 9 11.70 2.77 1.18
CA THR A 9 11.00 3.89 1.82
C THR A 9 10.92 5.03 0.82
N LEU A 10 9.71 5.49 0.49
CA LEU A 10 9.51 6.58 -0.45
C LEU A 10 10.06 7.89 0.13
N SER A 11 10.69 8.69 -0.72
CA SER A 11 11.17 10.02 -0.37
C SER A 11 10.18 11.05 -0.88
N GLN A 12 9.34 11.55 0.02
CA GLN A 12 8.30 12.53 -0.31
C GLN A 12 8.90 13.93 -0.49
N ALA A 13 8.54 14.62 -1.58
CA ALA A 13 8.86 16.03 -1.75
C ALA A 13 7.95 16.88 -0.83
N SER A 14 8.42 18.05 -0.40
CA SER A 14 7.70 18.91 0.58
C SER A 14 6.30 19.37 0.17
N GLU A 15 5.96 19.29 -1.13
CA GLU A 15 4.67 19.70 -1.68
C GLU A 15 3.84 18.51 -2.21
N GLU A 16 4.38 17.29 -2.16
CA GLU A 16 3.69 16.10 -2.66
C GLU A 16 2.72 15.58 -1.59
N ARG A 17 1.48 15.26 -1.98
CA ARG A 17 0.54 14.54 -1.13
C ARG A 17 0.88 13.05 -1.14
N LEU A 18 0.93 12.45 0.05
CA LEU A 18 1.30 11.05 0.23
C LEU A 18 0.33 10.12 -0.51
N GLU A 19 -0.96 10.40 -0.40
CA GLU A 19 -2.01 9.59 -1.02
C GLU A 19 -1.90 9.58 -2.54
N ASP A 20 -1.50 10.69 -3.17
CA ASP A 20 -1.30 10.76 -4.63
C ASP A 20 -0.17 9.81 -5.08
N ARG A 21 0.92 9.77 -4.31
CA ARG A 21 2.05 8.85 -4.57
C ARG A 21 1.62 7.39 -4.41
N VAL A 22 0.92 7.09 -3.32
CA VAL A 22 0.45 5.73 -3.04
C VAL A 22 -0.62 5.31 -4.05
N ALA A 23 -1.47 6.22 -4.50
CA ALA A 23 -2.47 6.00 -5.54
C ALA A 23 -1.83 5.58 -6.85
N LEU A 24 -0.72 6.20 -7.29
CA LEU A 24 0.00 5.78 -8.49
C LEU A 24 0.50 4.32 -8.40
N ILE A 25 1.02 3.94 -7.23
CA ILE A 25 1.48 2.57 -6.97
C ILE A 25 0.30 1.60 -6.97
N ALA A 26 -0.78 1.95 -6.27
CA ALA A 26 -1.99 1.14 -6.17
C ALA A 26 -2.68 0.95 -7.53
N ASP A 27 -2.74 1.99 -8.37
CA ASP A 27 -3.28 1.94 -9.73
C ASP A 27 -2.43 1.06 -10.64
N TYR A 28 -1.10 1.20 -10.59
CA TYR A 28 -0.18 0.34 -11.35
C TYR A 28 -0.36 -1.14 -10.96
N LEU A 29 -0.39 -1.43 -9.65
CA LEU A 29 -0.57 -2.79 -9.14
C LEU A 29 -1.95 -3.34 -9.48
N GLY A 30 -3.02 -2.55 -9.29
CA GLY A 30 -4.39 -2.95 -9.61
C GLY A 30 -4.61 -3.25 -11.09
N LYS A 31 -3.95 -2.50 -11.99
CA LYS A 31 -3.96 -2.77 -13.43
C LYS A 31 -3.16 -4.00 -13.82
N THR A 32 -2.08 -4.29 -13.09
CA THR A 32 -1.19 -5.44 -13.33
C THR A 32 -1.79 -6.74 -12.80
N TYR A 33 -2.47 -6.68 -11.66
CA TYR A 33 -3.02 -7.83 -10.91
C TYR A 33 -4.56 -7.69 -10.77
N LYS A 34 -5.26 -7.63 -11.90
CA LYS A 34 -6.69 -7.27 -11.97
C LYS A 34 -7.63 -8.13 -11.13
N ASP A 35 -7.30 -9.42 -11.00
CA ASP A 35 -8.13 -10.39 -10.27
C ASP A 35 -7.69 -10.56 -8.81
N SER A 36 -6.70 -9.80 -8.36
CA SER A 36 -6.19 -9.86 -6.99
C SER A 36 -6.97 -8.95 -6.06
N GLN A 37 -6.96 -9.30 -4.77
CA GLN A 37 -7.55 -8.49 -3.72
C GLN A 37 -6.46 -7.82 -2.87
N TRP A 38 -6.82 -6.66 -2.33
CA TRP A 38 -6.07 -6.00 -1.28
C TRP A 38 -6.55 -6.53 0.06
N GLN A 39 -5.63 -7.15 0.81
CA GLN A 39 -5.82 -7.43 2.21
C GLN A 39 -5.34 -6.22 3.02
N ILE A 40 -6.20 -5.68 3.87
CA ILE A 40 -5.86 -4.60 4.81
C ILE A 40 -5.84 -5.20 6.21
N LEU A 41 -4.73 -5.01 6.91
CA LEU A 41 -4.51 -5.45 8.30
C LEU A 41 -4.59 -4.28 9.28
N GLU A 42 -4.28 -3.07 8.82
CA GLU A 42 -4.34 -1.84 9.59
C GLU A 42 -4.81 -0.71 8.69
N LEU A 43 -5.69 0.16 9.21
CA LEU A 43 -6.18 1.34 8.53
C LEU A 43 -6.67 2.35 9.58
N ASP A 44 -6.04 3.52 9.60
CA ASP A 44 -6.62 4.74 10.15
C ASP A 44 -6.63 5.79 9.03
N ALA A 45 -7.82 6.14 8.59
CA ALA A 45 -8.04 7.11 7.54
C ALA A 45 -9.28 7.95 7.78
N THR A 46 -9.22 9.20 7.32
CA THR A 46 -10.34 10.13 7.28
C THR A 46 -11.05 10.06 5.92
N GLY A 47 -11.97 10.97 5.65
CA GLY A 47 -12.83 10.88 4.46
C GLY A 47 -14.01 9.92 4.64
N LYS A 48 -14.80 9.76 3.59
CA LYS A 48 -16.02 8.95 3.61
C LYS A 48 -15.70 7.46 3.52
N TRP A 49 -14.79 7.07 2.63
CA TRP A 49 -14.43 5.66 2.44
C TRP A 49 -13.46 5.19 3.51
N GLY A 50 -12.37 5.94 3.74
CA GLY A 50 -11.40 5.71 4.79
C GLY A 50 -12.07 5.58 6.14
N GLY A 51 -12.83 6.59 6.57
CA GLY A 51 -13.52 6.56 7.87
C GLY A 51 -14.49 5.39 8.03
N LYS A 52 -15.22 5.02 6.97
CA LYS A 52 -16.11 3.84 7.00
C LYS A 52 -15.32 2.55 7.18
N LEU A 53 -14.22 2.39 6.45
CA LEU A 53 -13.41 1.16 6.47
C LEU A 53 -12.57 1.05 7.74
N THR A 54 -12.08 2.17 8.29
CA THR A 54 -11.47 2.25 9.62
C THR A 54 -12.42 1.70 10.68
N LEU A 55 -13.69 2.16 10.68
CA LEU A 55 -14.70 1.65 11.61
C LEU A 55 -14.98 0.17 11.40
N GLN A 56 -15.05 -0.29 10.16
CA GLN A 56 -15.27 -1.71 9.86
C GLN A 56 -14.11 -2.60 10.32
N LEU A 57 -12.86 -2.16 10.10
CA LEU A 57 -11.66 -2.88 10.54
C LEU A 57 -11.51 -2.88 12.06
N ASN A 58 -12.06 -1.92 12.79
CA ASN A 58 -12.06 -1.99 14.26
C ASN A 58 -12.89 -3.16 14.80
N ASP A 59 -13.87 -3.64 14.03
CA ASP A 59 -14.72 -4.78 14.37
C ASP A 59 -14.23 -6.11 13.75
N GLU A 60 -13.32 -6.05 12.77
CA GLU A 60 -12.83 -7.18 11.97
C GLU A 60 -11.30 -7.30 12.04
N GLU A 61 -10.74 -8.51 12.10
CA GLU A 61 -9.26 -8.65 12.13
C GLU A 61 -8.55 -8.16 10.85
N LYS A 62 -9.25 -8.12 9.72
CA LYS A 62 -8.73 -7.75 8.39
C LYS A 62 -9.85 -7.52 7.40
N LEU A 63 -9.60 -6.69 6.41
CA LEU A 63 -10.52 -6.46 5.29
C LEU A 63 -9.94 -6.98 3.97
N TYR A 64 -10.81 -7.38 3.05
CA TYR A 64 -10.45 -7.73 1.68
C TYR A 64 -11.21 -6.83 0.71
N LEU A 65 -10.48 -6.02 -0.05
CA LEU A 65 -11.05 -5.06 -0.98
C LEU A 65 -10.63 -5.38 -2.42
N PRO A 66 -11.54 -5.28 -3.39
CA PRO A 66 -11.13 -5.21 -4.79
C PRO A 66 -10.38 -3.90 -5.06
N TYR A 67 -9.60 -3.86 -6.14
CA TYR A 67 -8.81 -2.69 -6.53
C TYR A 67 -9.60 -1.36 -6.51
N PRO A 68 -10.80 -1.24 -7.09
CA PRO A 68 -11.51 0.04 -7.13
C PRO A 68 -11.83 0.60 -5.74
N ASP A 69 -12.14 -0.26 -4.78
CA ASP A 69 -12.51 0.16 -3.43
C ASP A 69 -11.28 0.57 -2.64
N PHE A 70 -10.17 -0.16 -2.77
CA PHE A 70 -8.88 0.25 -2.18
C PHE A 70 -8.40 1.58 -2.76
N PHE A 71 -8.51 1.75 -4.08
CA PHE A 71 -8.12 2.97 -4.77
C PHE A 71 -8.99 4.18 -4.38
N ALA A 72 -10.26 3.96 -4.01
CA ALA A 72 -11.14 5.02 -3.54
C ALA A 72 -10.66 5.66 -2.22
N ILE A 73 -10.04 4.89 -1.33
CA ILE A 73 -9.44 5.38 -0.07
C ILE A 73 -8.33 6.41 -0.37
N LEU A 74 -7.54 6.13 -1.40
CA LEU A 74 -6.37 6.93 -1.77
C LEU A 74 -6.71 8.16 -2.61
N THR A 75 -7.90 8.20 -3.20
CA THR A 75 -8.29 9.26 -4.16
C THR A 75 -9.41 10.16 -3.67
N GLU A 76 -9.98 9.87 -2.51
CA GLU A 76 -10.97 10.75 -1.89
C GLU A 76 -10.35 11.99 -1.23
N ASP A 77 -11.23 12.92 -0.85
CA ASP A 77 -10.91 14.05 0.01
C ASP A 77 -10.83 13.57 1.47
N GLY A 78 -9.65 13.10 1.86
CA GLY A 78 -9.34 12.48 3.14
C GLY A 78 -7.83 12.30 3.30
N GLN A 79 -7.42 11.79 4.45
CA GLN A 79 -6.02 11.53 4.78
C GLN A 79 -5.88 10.10 5.27
N VAL A 80 -4.86 9.40 4.81
CA VAL A 80 -4.45 8.10 5.35
C VAL A 80 -3.35 8.35 6.39
N ILE A 81 -3.63 8.02 7.64
CA ILE A 81 -2.73 8.20 8.77
C ILE A 81 -1.91 6.92 8.95
N ASP A 82 -2.57 5.78 9.10
CA ASP A 82 -1.91 4.48 9.17
C ASP A 82 -2.53 3.52 8.16
N LEU A 83 -1.69 2.69 7.55
CA LEU A 83 -2.12 1.66 6.60
C LEU A 83 -1.13 0.50 6.64
N GLU A 84 -1.64 -0.72 6.73
CA GLU A 84 -0.92 -1.91 6.33
C GLU A 84 -1.78 -2.69 5.34
N ALA A 85 -1.40 -2.64 4.06
CA ALA A 85 -2.17 -3.27 2.99
C ALA A 85 -1.28 -4.08 2.04
N ALA A 86 -1.72 -5.28 1.67
CA ALA A 86 -1.00 -6.18 0.79
C ALA A 86 -1.88 -6.65 -0.38
N ILE A 87 -1.31 -6.69 -1.58
CA ILE A 87 -1.95 -7.35 -2.72
C ILE A 87 -1.65 -8.84 -2.68
N LEU A 88 -2.70 -9.67 -2.73
CA LEU A 88 -2.60 -11.11 -2.67
C LEU A 88 -2.70 -11.74 -4.06
N VAL A 89 -1.69 -12.51 -4.44
CA VAL A 89 -1.68 -13.31 -5.67
C VAL A 89 -1.62 -14.78 -5.26
N ASN A 90 -2.66 -15.55 -5.61
CA ASN A 90 -2.82 -16.94 -5.13
C ASN A 90 -2.71 -17.06 -3.60
N ASP A 91 -3.43 -16.19 -2.88
CA ASP A 91 -3.45 -16.11 -1.41
C ASP A 91 -2.09 -15.83 -0.74
N GLN A 92 -1.10 -15.36 -1.52
CA GLN A 92 0.22 -14.99 -1.01
C GLN A 92 0.47 -13.50 -1.20
N PRO A 93 0.92 -12.78 -0.15
CA PRO A 93 1.34 -11.39 -0.28
C PRO A 93 2.45 -11.26 -1.33
N GLN A 94 2.17 -10.48 -2.37
CA GLN A 94 3.09 -10.23 -3.48
C GLN A 94 3.73 -8.84 -3.38
N PHE A 95 2.95 -7.85 -2.96
CA PHE A 95 3.42 -6.52 -2.58
C PHE A 95 2.71 -6.08 -1.30
N LYS A 96 3.36 -5.20 -0.53
CA LYS A 96 2.80 -4.57 0.66
C LYS A 96 3.11 -3.07 0.64
N ILE A 97 2.15 -2.27 1.07
CA ILE A 97 2.25 -0.84 1.30
C ILE A 97 2.01 -0.62 2.78
N ILE A 98 2.89 0.14 3.41
CA ILE A 98 2.80 0.53 4.81
C ILE A 98 2.86 2.05 4.87
N ILE A 99 1.86 2.68 5.50
CA ILE A 99 1.85 4.11 5.83
C ILE A 99 1.89 4.22 7.34
N GLN A 100 2.75 5.12 7.85
CA GLN A 100 2.88 5.38 9.29
C GLN A 100 2.80 6.89 9.55
N ASP A 101 1.98 7.26 10.54
CA ASP A 101 1.83 8.65 11.01
C ASP A 101 1.54 9.67 9.88
N GLY A 102 0.89 9.23 8.81
CA GLY A 102 0.54 10.03 7.63
C GLY A 102 1.73 10.66 6.92
N SER A 103 2.95 10.13 7.09
CA SER A 103 4.17 10.79 6.61
C SER A 103 5.25 9.84 6.08
N SER A 104 5.31 8.59 6.56
CA SER A 104 6.23 7.58 6.04
C SER A 104 5.49 6.61 5.15
N VAL A 105 6.09 6.25 4.00
CA VAL A 105 5.57 5.18 3.14
C VAL A 105 6.66 4.17 2.85
N ASP A 106 6.44 2.94 3.28
CA ASP A 106 7.25 1.80 2.88
C ASP A 106 6.50 0.93 1.87
N VAL A 107 7.23 0.47 0.87
CA VAL A 107 6.72 -0.42 -0.17
C VAL A 107 7.61 -1.64 -0.24
N LEU A 108 6.99 -2.81 -0.23
CA LEU A 108 7.65 -4.09 -0.27
C LEU A 108 7.15 -4.91 -1.43
N GLY A 109 8.01 -5.75 -2.00
CA GLY A 109 7.64 -6.60 -3.11
C GLY A 109 8.47 -7.86 -3.23
N LYS A 110 7.94 -8.80 -4.01
CA LYS A 110 8.63 -10.02 -4.44
C LYS A 110 8.91 -9.96 -5.93
N GLY A 111 10.14 -10.30 -6.33
CA GLY A 111 10.58 -10.27 -7.72
C GLY A 111 11.21 -8.93 -8.10
N ASN A 112 10.82 -8.41 -9.26
CA ASN A 112 11.38 -7.17 -9.80
C ASN A 112 10.85 -5.95 -9.03
N LEU A 113 11.70 -4.93 -8.92
CA LEU A 113 11.29 -3.63 -8.41
C LEU A 113 10.28 -2.98 -9.38
N LEU A 114 9.35 -2.20 -8.83
CA LEU A 114 8.41 -1.43 -9.65
C LEU A 114 9.15 -0.37 -10.49
N PRO A 115 8.58 0.04 -11.64
CA PRO A 115 9.20 1.07 -12.48
C PRO A 115 9.42 2.39 -11.73
N SER A 116 10.50 3.09 -12.04
CA SER A 116 10.87 4.36 -11.39
C SER A 116 9.82 5.45 -11.55
N GLU A 117 9.10 5.46 -12.67
CA GLU A 117 8.00 6.38 -12.95
C GLU A 117 6.79 6.16 -12.04
N VAL A 118 6.66 4.97 -11.47
CA VAL A 118 5.61 4.63 -10.48
C VAL A 118 6.09 4.97 -9.07
N LEU A 119 7.30 4.54 -8.72
CA LEU A 119 7.85 4.72 -7.36
C LEU A 119 8.28 6.15 -7.03
N GLY A 120 8.81 6.88 -8.02
CA GLY A 120 9.50 8.14 -7.78
C GLY A 120 10.82 7.95 -7.02
N SER A 121 11.16 8.91 -6.17
CA SER A 121 12.37 8.89 -5.35
C SER A 121 12.18 7.98 -4.13
N TYR A 122 13.15 7.13 -3.83
CA TYR A 122 13.10 6.24 -2.67
C TYR A 122 14.50 5.91 -2.14
N LYS A 123 14.54 5.33 -0.94
CA LYS A 123 15.72 4.69 -0.35
C LYS A 123 15.46 3.20 -0.20
N THR A 124 16.48 2.38 -0.39
CA THR A 124 16.39 0.94 -0.17
C THR A 124 16.47 0.62 1.32
N SER A 125 15.65 -0.32 1.76
CA SER A 125 15.58 -0.80 3.15
C SER A 125 15.77 -2.33 3.18
N ASP A 126 16.24 -2.88 4.30
CA ASP A 126 16.35 -4.35 4.45
C ASP A 126 14.93 -4.94 4.66
N PRO A 127 14.45 -5.84 3.77
CA PRO A 127 13.12 -6.45 3.89
C PRO A 127 12.88 -7.16 5.23
N LYS A 128 13.95 -7.64 5.89
CA LYS A 128 13.85 -8.31 7.19
C LYS A 128 13.36 -7.41 8.32
N LEU A 129 13.55 -6.09 8.20
CA LEU A 129 13.04 -5.12 9.18
C LEU A 129 11.51 -5.13 9.25
N PHE A 130 10.87 -5.57 8.17
CA PHE A 130 9.41 -5.65 8.03
C PHE A 130 8.88 -7.08 8.11
N LEU A 131 9.74 -8.04 8.50
CA LEU A 131 9.43 -9.47 8.49
C LEU A 131 8.98 -9.98 7.10
N TRP A 132 9.44 -9.33 6.02
CA TRP A 132 9.10 -9.70 4.64
C TRP A 132 9.99 -10.83 4.16
N ASN A 133 9.40 -12.03 4.05
CA ASN A 133 10.09 -13.31 3.82
C ASN A 133 9.50 -14.14 2.68
#